data_AF-A0A836FT11-F1
#
_entry.id   AF-A0A836FT11-F1
#
_cell.length_a   1.000
_cell.length_b   1.000
_cell.length_c   1.000
_cell.angle_alpha   90.00
_cell.angle_beta   90.00
_cell.angle_gamma   90.00
#
_symmetry.space_group_name_H-M   'P 1'
#
loop_
_entity.id
_entity.type
_entity.pdbx_description
1 polymer ?
#
loop_
_entity_poly.entity_id
_entity_poly.type
_entity_poly.pdbx_seq_one_letter_code
_entity_poly.pdbx_strand_id
1 'polypeptide(L)'
;MWDEDLITIALPTMSTIVFFVFTVNFFRYLIGSPHIQIRDVTKEHNWKAINETAKAYYCSICETLLLNLDALFCDSCGVCADRGCVKLADKQLKCKAITFNNDQLMKHHWIKGNLPLVAMCYICEEECDVEPGLTDWWCCWCQRCVHKRCKSSLSEICDFGKFKLMIIPPGSLEVINRRSTMRRRLHLRSVTPPNWPNWNPIIIVGNRKSGNNDGGQILSLFRRLLNPAQIVDLAERDPVAALEWCRLLGKIPSTILVAGGDGTVAWLLNTINKLKLEPVPSVAIIPLGTGNDLSRVLGWGKQHDSHLDPTELLQKIQAAEKVKLDRWSVTIKPLSGIGFRGSYRNLFMYNYISVGVDAQVTLNFHRTRESRFYLFSHRIFNKLLYLCFGTQQVVERECKDLDKSLEVYLDDKKIELPSVESIVILNIPSWAAGVDLWKMGMEENEGSEVQSINDGKLEVVALYSSFHMAQLQVGLSKPHRIGQANNVKIKLSRPCAMQVDGEPWYQHPCEFNITYSNKASMLLSSDS
;
A
#
# COMPACT_ATOMS: atom_id res chain seq x y z
N MET A 1 -46.00 39.60 -2.57
CA MET A 1 -45.22 40.57 -3.38
C MET A 1 -43.71 40.32 -3.24
N TRP A 2 -43.29 39.04 -3.13
CA TRP A 2 -41.90 38.61 -2.91
C TRP A 2 -41.58 37.32 -3.72
N ASP A 3 -42.27 37.10 -4.85
CA ASP A 3 -42.10 35.88 -5.65
C ASP A 3 -41.54 36.13 -7.06
N GLU A 4 -41.81 37.27 -7.70
CA GLU A 4 -41.30 37.53 -9.06
C GLU A 4 -39.83 37.99 -9.08
N ASP A 5 -39.42 38.81 -8.11
CA ASP A 5 -38.04 39.32 -8.02
C ASP A 5 -37.03 38.23 -7.64
N LEU A 6 -37.45 37.25 -6.84
CA LEU A 6 -36.58 36.16 -6.42
C LEU A 6 -36.34 35.17 -7.57
N ILE A 7 -37.37 34.91 -8.39
CA ILE A 7 -37.26 34.02 -9.55
C ILE A 7 -36.43 34.66 -10.66
N THR A 8 -36.60 35.96 -10.92
CA THR A 8 -35.83 36.68 -11.96
C THR A 8 -34.34 36.78 -11.65
N ILE A 9 -33.92 36.73 -10.37
CA ILE A 9 -32.51 36.71 -9.98
C ILE A 9 -32.00 35.27 -9.81
N ALA A 10 -32.76 34.38 -9.16
CA ALA A 10 -32.28 33.03 -8.86
C ALA A 10 -32.09 32.17 -10.12
N LEU A 11 -32.97 32.26 -11.12
CA LEU A 11 -32.87 31.46 -12.34
C LEU A 11 -31.59 31.76 -13.17
N PRO A 12 -31.26 33.03 -13.49
CA PRO A 12 -30.02 33.34 -14.19
C PRO A 12 -28.77 33.03 -13.35
N THR A 13 -28.84 33.18 -12.03
CA THR A 13 -27.71 32.88 -11.14
C THR A 13 -27.45 31.36 -11.07
N MET A 14 -28.51 30.54 -10.98
CA MET A 14 -28.38 29.08 -11.03
C MET A 14 -27.93 28.60 -12.42
N SER A 15 -28.43 29.21 -13.50
CA SER A 15 -28.01 28.89 -14.86
C SER A 15 -26.54 29.21 -15.10
N THR A 16 -26.05 30.35 -14.61
CA THR A 16 -24.62 30.73 -14.70
C THR A 16 -23.73 29.84 -13.84
N ILE A 17 -24.17 29.43 -12.65
CA ILE A 17 -23.44 28.45 -11.82
C ILE A 17 -23.36 27.10 -12.54
N VAL A 18 -24.48 26.60 -13.08
CA VAL A 18 -24.51 25.33 -13.82
C VAL A 18 -23.63 25.41 -15.06
N PHE A 19 -23.69 26.51 -15.82
CA PHE A 19 -22.85 26.73 -17.00
C PHE A 19 -21.37 26.82 -16.62
N PHE A 20 -21.02 27.51 -15.53
CA PHE A 20 -19.65 27.59 -15.03
C PHE A 20 -19.13 26.22 -14.57
N VAL A 21 -19.92 25.46 -13.80
CA VAL A 21 -19.58 24.10 -13.36
C VAL A 21 -19.43 23.16 -14.56
N PHE A 22 -20.33 23.25 -15.53
CA PHE A 22 -20.26 22.45 -16.75
C PHE A 22 -19.05 22.82 -17.58
N THR A 23 -18.75 24.11 -17.75
CA THR A 23 -17.58 24.60 -18.48
C THR A 23 -16.29 24.18 -17.80
N VAL A 24 -16.17 24.32 -16.47
CA VAL A 24 -15.02 23.85 -15.69
C VAL A 24 -14.87 22.33 -15.80
N ASN A 25 -15.95 21.56 -15.71
CA ASN A 25 -15.90 20.10 -15.85
C ASN A 25 -15.60 19.66 -17.29
N PHE A 26 -16.10 20.37 -18.29
CA PHE A 26 -15.84 20.12 -19.70
C PHE A 26 -14.40 20.46 -20.08
N PHE A 27 -13.85 21.58 -19.59
CA PHE A 27 -12.43 21.88 -19.72
C PHE A 27 -11.57 20.91 -18.92
N ARG A 28 -11.97 20.47 -17.72
CA ARG A 28 -11.27 19.40 -16.99
C ARG A 28 -11.34 18.06 -17.72
N TYR A 29 -12.42 17.77 -18.42
CA TYR A 29 -12.59 16.57 -19.24
C TYR A 29 -11.71 16.62 -20.50
N LEU A 30 -11.67 17.77 -21.19
CA LEU A 30 -10.83 17.98 -22.37
C LEU A 30 -9.33 18.07 -22.03
N ILE A 31 -8.98 18.66 -20.88
CA ILE A 31 -7.60 18.74 -20.36
C ILE A 31 -7.21 17.45 -19.62
N GLY A 32 -8.19 16.63 -19.26
CA GLY A 32 -8.07 15.33 -18.61
C GLY A 32 -7.53 14.25 -19.54
N SER A 33 -6.41 14.52 -20.19
CA SER A 33 -5.55 13.44 -20.69
C SER A 33 -4.90 12.78 -19.46
N PRO A 34 -4.97 11.44 -19.33
CA PRO A 34 -4.39 10.70 -18.21
C PRO A 34 -2.86 10.69 -18.38
N HIS A 35 -2.24 11.78 -17.99
CA HIS A 35 -0.80 11.93 -18.06
C HIS A 35 -0.21 11.74 -16.67
N ILE A 36 0.56 10.66 -16.49
CA ILE A 36 1.31 10.44 -15.25
C ILE A 36 2.31 11.58 -15.10
N GLN A 37 2.13 12.39 -14.06
CA GLN A 37 3.05 13.45 -13.71
C GLN A 37 4.26 12.86 -13.00
N ILE A 38 5.39 12.79 -13.68
CA ILE A 38 6.67 12.39 -13.12
C ILE A 38 7.43 13.66 -12.69
N ARG A 39 8.04 13.63 -11.51
CA ARG A 39 8.92 14.73 -11.06
C ARG A 39 10.14 14.78 -11.98
N ASP A 40 10.45 15.95 -12.53
CA ASP A 40 11.67 16.13 -13.30
C ASP A 40 12.88 16.25 -12.34
N VAL A 41 13.66 15.17 -12.18
CA VAL A 41 14.93 15.17 -11.40
C VAL A 41 16.15 15.38 -12.30
N THR A 42 15.98 15.68 -13.59
CA THR A 42 17.11 15.79 -14.53
C THR A 42 18.01 16.99 -14.27
N LYS A 43 17.61 17.91 -13.37
CA LYS A 43 18.34 19.13 -13.03
C LYS A 43 18.61 19.38 -11.55
N GLU A 44 17.95 18.65 -10.65
CA GLU A 44 18.06 18.89 -9.20
C GLU A 44 17.99 17.54 -8.47
N HIS A 45 18.86 17.38 -7.49
CA HIS A 45 18.88 16.20 -6.64
C HIS A 45 17.69 16.22 -5.67
N ASN A 46 17.22 15.04 -5.30
CA ASN A 46 16.19 14.90 -4.27
C ASN A 46 16.82 14.78 -2.89
N TRP A 47 17.16 15.93 -2.30
CA TRP A 47 17.85 16.02 -1.02
C TRP A 47 16.99 15.60 0.18
N LYS A 48 17.59 14.83 1.09
CA LYS A 48 17.05 14.37 2.36
C LYS A 48 18.11 14.54 3.45
N ALA A 49 17.68 14.81 4.68
CA ALA A 49 18.57 14.84 5.83
C ALA A 49 19.14 13.45 6.11
N ILE A 50 20.44 13.40 6.39
CA ILE A 50 21.10 12.19 6.88
C ILE A 50 20.80 12.13 8.38
N ASN A 51 19.96 11.17 8.79
CA ASN A 51 19.55 10.99 10.18
C ASN A 51 20.31 9.86 10.89
N GLU A 52 21.06 9.04 10.13
CA GLU A 52 21.76 7.87 10.64
C GLU A 52 23.23 8.19 10.94
N THR A 53 23.67 7.84 12.14
CA THR A 53 25.03 8.10 12.65
C THR A 53 25.97 6.90 12.50
N ALA A 54 25.51 5.79 11.92
CA ALA A 54 26.25 4.53 11.86
C ALA A 54 27.41 4.52 10.84
N LYS A 55 27.47 5.50 9.93
CA LYS A 55 28.52 5.61 8.91
C LYS A 55 29.03 7.05 8.79
N ALA A 56 30.33 7.20 8.56
CA ALA A 56 30.94 8.45 8.14
C ALA A 56 30.58 8.78 6.68
N TYR A 57 29.97 9.95 6.46
CA TYR A 57 29.68 10.46 5.12
C TYR A 57 30.63 11.61 4.77
N TYR A 58 30.99 11.75 3.51
CA TYR A 58 31.79 12.87 3.01
C TYR A 58 31.02 13.66 1.96
N CYS A 59 31.21 14.97 1.94
CA CYS A 59 30.62 15.84 0.93
C CYS A 59 31.19 15.51 -0.44
N SER A 60 30.36 15.21 -1.44
CA SER A 60 30.77 14.91 -2.81
C SER A 60 31.35 16.10 -3.58
N ILE A 61 31.41 17.28 -2.96
CA ILE A 61 31.96 18.52 -3.53
C ILE A 61 33.26 18.93 -2.83
N CYS A 62 33.21 19.19 -1.51
CA CYS A 62 34.37 19.67 -0.76
C CYS A 62 35.17 18.53 -0.09
N GLU A 63 34.75 17.28 -0.25
CA GLU A 63 35.34 16.06 0.32
C GLU A 63 35.52 16.10 1.85
N THR A 64 34.89 17.05 2.53
CA THR A 64 34.93 17.19 3.98
C THR A 64 33.99 16.19 4.64
N LEU A 65 34.43 15.64 5.78
CA LEU A 65 33.63 14.74 6.61
C LEU A 65 32.38 15.46 7.14
N LEU A 66 31.22 14.83 6.94
CA LEU A 66 29.91 15.33 7.33
C LEU A 66 29.60 14.90 8.77
N LEU A 67 30.05 15.72 9.73
CA LEU A 67 29.96 15.45 11.17
C LEU A 67 28.64 15.89 11.84
N ASN A 68 27.70 16.53 11.12
CA ASN A 68 26.57 17.27 11.70
C ASN A 68 25.17 16.85 11.17
N LEU A 69 24.14 17.12 11.99
CA LEU A 69 22.69 16.94 11.78
C LEU A 69 22.10 17.61 10.51
N ASP A 70 22.88 18.43 9.82
CA ASP A 70 22.46 19.22 8.66
C ASP A 70 22.99 18.69 7.32
N ALA A 71 23.68 17.55 7.33
CA ALA A 71 24.14 16.90 6.13
C ALA A 71 22.97 16.35 5.30
N LEU A 72 23.09 16.46 3.98
CA LEU A 72 22.05 16.05 3.04
C LEU A 72 22.59 14.96 2.11
N PHE A 73 21.74 14.00 1.79
CA PHE A 73 21.99 13.02 0.74
C PHE A 73 20.85 13.02 -0.28
N CYS A 74 21.16 12.68 -1.52
CA CYS A 74 20.15 12.48 -2.55
C CYS A 74 19.60 11.05 -2.47
N ASP A 75 18.30 10.89 -2.23
CA ASP A 75 17.67 9.56 -2.15
C ASP A 75 17.62 8.78 -3.48
N SER A 76 17.96 9.43 -4.59
CA SER A 76 17.90 8.84 -5.93
C SER A 76 19.26 8.36 -6.40
N CYS A 77 20.29 9.22 -6.36
CA CYS A 77 21.64 8.84 -6.80
C CYS A 77 22.61 8.58 -5.65
N GLY A 78 22.36 9.00 -4.40
CA GLY A 78 23.28 8.81 -3.27
C GLY A 78 24.40 9.84 -3.12
N VAL A 79 24.40 10.92 -3.92
CA VAL A 79 25.31 12.06 -3.71
C VAL A 79 25.05 12.68 -2.33
N CYS A 80 26.12 13.01 -1.60
CA CYS A 80 26.03 13.67 -0.30
C CYS A 80 26.60 15.09 -0.38
N ALA A 81 26.00 16.05 0.32
CA ALA A 81 26.50 17.41 0.39
C ALA A 81 26.16 18.04 1.76
N ASP A 82 27.05 18.91 2.24
CA ASP A 82 26.69 19.87 3.28
C ASP A 82 25.74 20.95 2.71
N ARG A 83 25.05 21.69 3.59
CA ARG A 83 24.10 22.74 3.19
C ARG A 83 24.70 23.81 2.27
N GLY A 84 25.98 24.14 2.43
CA GLY A 84 26.67 25.12 1.58
C GLY A 84 26.95 24.60 0.17
N CYS A 85 27.24 23.30 0.06
CA CYS A 85 27.59 22.64 -1.19
C CYS A 85 26.39 22.17 -2.03
N VAL A 86 25.16 22.13 -1.48
CA VAL A 86 23.94 21.67 -2.19
C VAL A 86 23.79 22.33 -3.58
N LYS A 87 23.87 23.66 -3.65
CA LYS A 87 23.70 24.39 -4.91
C LYS A 87 24.81 24.09 -5.92
N LEU A 88 26.03 23.86 -5.43
CA LEU A 88 27.16 23.46 -6.27
C LEU A 88 27.00 22.03 -6.77
N ALA A 89 26.53 21.12 -5.90
CA ALA A 89 26.23 19.75 -6.25
C ALA A 89 25.14 19.65 -7.33
N ASP A 90 24.03 20.38 -7.20
CA ASP A 90 22.98 20.45 -8.23
C ASP A 90 23.48 20.97 -9.59
N LYS A 91 24.53 21.81 -9.59
CA LYS A 91 25.11 22.36 -10.82
C LYS A 91 26.17 21.47 -11.46
N GLN A 92 27.02 20.84 -10.64
CA GLN A 92 28.21 20.10 -11.11
C GLN A 92 27.97 18.60 -11.28
N LEU A 93 27.11 18.01 -10.44
CA LEU A 93 26.84 16.58 -10.44
C LEU A 93 25.48 16.31 -11.08
N LYS A 94 25.41 15.26 -11.88
CA LYS A 94 24.15 14.82 -12.48
C LYS A 94 23.44 13.85 -11.54
N CYS A 95 22.14 14.01 -11.36
CA CYS A 95 21.33 13.04 -10.61
C CYS A 95 20.96 11.83 -11.49
N LYS A 96 20.35 10.80 -10.87
CA LYS A 96 19.88 9.58 -11.52
C LYS A 96 18.84 9.93 -12.60
N ALA A 97 19.13 9.55 -13.84
CA ALA A 97 18.27 9.90 -14.98
C ALA A 97 16.91 9.20 -14.92
N ILE A 98 15.82 9.93 -15.12
CA ILE A 98 14.48 9.32 -15.22
C ILE A 98 14.23 8.78 -16.63
N THR A 99 14.64 9.54 -17.65
CA THR A 99 14.52 9.20 -19.07
C THR A 99 15.80 9.62 -19.81
N PHE A 100 16.10 9.00 -20.95
CA PHE A 100 17.16 9.45 -21.87
C PHE A 100 16.71 9.26 -23.34
N ASN A 101 17.38 9.93 -24.28
CA ASN A 101 17.09 9.81 -25.71
C ASN A 101 17.42 8.40 -26.23
N ASN A 102 16.44 7.73 -26.84
CA ASN A 102 16.44 6.30 -27.18
C ASN A 102 17.66 5.75 -27.95
N ASP A 103 18.46 6.61 -28.59
CA ASP A 103 19.60 6.22 -29.42
C ASP A 103 20.90 5.93 -28.65
N GLN A 104 20.92 6.14 -27.33
CA GLN A 104 22.14 5.96 -26.51
C GLN A 104 22.05 4.72 -25.62
N LEU A 105 23.09 3.88 -25.67
CA LEU A 105 23.25 2.77 -24.72
C LEU A 105 23.52 3.32 -23.30
N MET A 106 22.87 2.72 -22.30
CA MET A 106 22.98 3.17 -20.92
C MET A 106 24.36 2.91 -20.36
N LYS A 107 25.14 3.97 -20.13
CA LYS A 107 26.42 3.89 -19.41
C LYS A 107 26.20 3.81 -17.90
N HIS A 108 27.20 3.30 -17.18
CA HIS A 108 27.21 3.36 -15.72
C HIS A 108 27.12 4.81 -15.21
N HIS A 109 26.24 5.05 -14.24
CA HIS A 109 26.15 6.32 -13.52
C HIS A 109 26.92 6.18 -12.21
N TRP A 110 28.20 6.58 -12.25
CA TRP A 110 29.13 6.43 -11.14
C TRP A 110 29.04 7.58 -10.13
N ILE A 111 28.90 7.24 -8.85
CA ILE A 111 29.05 8.13 -7.71
C ILE A 111 30.35 7.76 -6.99
N LYS A 112 31.10 8.78 -6.55
CA LYS A 112 32.39 8.63 -5.88
C LYS A 112 32.17 8.52 -4.37
N GLY A 113 32.72 7.48 -3.76
CA GLY A 113 32.70 7.18 -2.33
C GLY A 113 31.30 7.03 -1.72
N ASN A 114 31.21 7.22 -0.39
CA ASN A 114 29.98 7.03 0.39
C ASN A 114 29.31 5.67 0.11
N LEU A 115 30.12 4.62 0.00
CA LEU A 115 29.66 3.28 -0.35
C LEU A 115 28.78 2.67 0.77
N PRO A 116 28.00 1.61 0.51
CA PRO A 116 27.33 0.87 1.57
C PRO A 116 28.30 0.35 2.65
N LEU A 117 27.78 0.05 3.84
CA LEU A 117 28.56 -0.65 4.87
C LEU A 117 28.94 -2.04 4.35
N VAL A 118 30.23 -2.39 4.40
CA VAL A 118 30.78 -3.64 3.80
C VAL A 118 30.58 -3.68 2.28
N ALA A 119 31.27 -2.80 1.56
CA ALA A 119 31.24 -2.77 0.10
C ALA A 119 32.35 -3.64 -0.48
N MET A 120 32.01 -4.62 -1.31
CA MET A 120 33.00 -5.48 -2.01
C MET A 120 33.16 -5.04 -3.46
N CYS A 121 34.40 -4.99 -3.93
CA CYS A 121 34.72 -4.68 -5.32
C CYS A 121 34.24 -5.80 -6.23
N TYR A 122 33.41 -5.48 -7.22
CA TYR A 122 32.87 -6.46 -8.16
C TYR A 122 33.93 -7.15 -9.05
N ILE A 123 35.13 -6.58 -9.17
CA ILE A 123 36.19 -7.09 -10.06
C ILE A 123 37.19 -7.96 -9.32
N CYS A 124 37.68 -7.53 -8.17
CA CYS A 124 38.73 -8.24 -7.43
C CYS A 124 38.25 -8.90 -6.14
N GLU A 125 36.98 -8.72 -5.77
CA GLU A 125 36.37 -9.33 -4.58
C GLU A 125 37.06 -8.95 -3.26
N GLU A 126 37.76 -7.81 -3.23
CA GLU A 126 38.33 -7.20 -2.03
C GLU A 126 37.43 -6.05 -1.53
N GLU A 127 37.53 -5.73 -0.24
CA GLU A 127 36.75 -4.64 0.38
C GLU A 127 37.11 -3.26 -0.20
N CYS A 128 36.09 -2.45 -0.48
CA CYS A 128 36.17 -1.04 -0.87
C CYS A 128 36.02 -0.13 0.35
N ASP A 129 36.34 1.16 0.20
CA ASP A 129 36.17 2.18 1.25
C ASP A 129 37.07 1.94 2.49
N VAL A 130 38.18 1.22 2.31
CA VAL A 130 39.16 0.91 3.39
C VAL A 130 39.90 2.18 3.85
N GLU A 131 40.15 3.11 2.92
CA GLU A 131 40.78 4.40 3.22
C GLU A 131 39.72 5.47 3.50
N PRO A 132 39.88 6.32 4.54
CA PRO A 132 38.96 7.41 4.82
C PRO A 132 38.86 8.40 3.65
N GLY A 133 37.64 8.68 3.19
CA GLY A 133 37.37 9.70 2.17
C GLY A 133 36.56 9.18 0.99
N LEU A 134 36.67 9.86 -0.16
CA LEU A 134 35.99 9.49 -1.39
C LEU A 134 37.00 8.93 -2.40
N THR A 135 37.24 7.62 -2.36
CA THR A 135 38.27 6.96 -3.19
C THR A 135 37.66 6.07 -4.27
N ASP A 136 36.74 5.19 -3.87
CA ASP A 136 36.12 4.17 -4.71
C ASP A 136 34.82 4.63 -5.37
N TRP A 137 34.24 3.78 -6.21
CA TRP A 137 33.10 4.13 -7.04
C TRP A 137 31.96 3.15 -6.87
N TRP A 138 30.73 3.67 -6.91
CA TRP A 138 29.51 2.87 -6.90
C TRP A 138 28.55 3.34 -7.98
N CYS A 139 27.91 2.41 -8.68
CA CYS A 139 26.94 2.72 -9.73
C CYS A 139 25.52 2.75 -9.17
N CYS A 140 24.82 3.88 -9.27
CA CYS A 140 23.46 4.04 -8.71
C CYS A 140 22.35 3.27 -9.47
N TRP A 141 22.71 2.54 -10.54
CA TRP A 141 21.80 1.65 -11.27
C TRP A 141 22.05 0.19 -10.93
N CYS A 142 23.20 -0.37 -11.34
CA CYS A 142 23.51 -1.78 -11.10
C CYS A 142 23.96 -2.10 -9.67
N GLN A 143 24.12 -1.08 -8.83
CA GLN A 143 24.53 -1.17 -7.41
C GLN A 143 25.94 -1.74 -7.19
N ARG A 144 26.74 -1.97 -8.24
CA ARG A 144 28.11 -2.49 -8.11
C ARG A 144 29.06 -1.44 -7.56
N CYS A 145 29.91 -1.86 -6.64
CA CYS A 145 31.05 -1.11 -6.11
C CYS A 145 32.32 -1.57 -6.84
N VAL A 146 33.22 -0.65 -7.14
CA VAL A 146 34.52 -0.94 -7.75
C VAL A 146 35.59 -0.01 -7.20
N HIS A 147 36.79 -0.54 -6.99
CA HIS A 147 37.94 0.31 -6.68
C HIS A 147 38.25 1.26 -7.84
N LYS A 148 38.87 2.40 -7.52
CA LYS A 148 39.38 3.33 -8.55
C LYS A 148 40.23 2.63 -9.62
N ARG A 149 41.11 1.70 -9.22
CA ARG A 149 41.98 0.91 -10.10
C ARG A 149 41.22 -0.14 -10.93
N CYS A 150 40.11 -0.66 -10.40
CA CYS A 150 39.33 -1.72 -11.03
C CYS A 150 38.29 -1.20 -12.02
N LYS A 151 37.96 0.09 -11.96
CA LYS A 151 36.89 0.72 -12.76
C LYS A 151 37.08 0.54 -14.26
N SER A 152 38.31 0.61 -14.77
CA SER A 152 38.62 0.43 -16.21
C SER A 152 38.43 -1.01 -16.69
N SER A 153 38.42 -1.98 -15.79
CA SER A 153 38.22 -3.40 -16.11
C SER A 153 36.73 -3.77 -16.25
N LEU A 154 35.81 -2.88 -15.87
CA LEU A 154 34.38 -3.08 -16.06
C LEU A 154 33.92 -2.47 -17.40
N SER A 155 32.94 -3.11 -18.05
CA SER A 155 32.26 -2.55 -19.22
C SER A 155 31.77 -1.13 -18.96
N GLU A 156 31.85 -0.26 -19.97
CA GLU A 156 31.25 1.08 -19.89
C GLU A 156 29.72 1.05 -19.84
N ILE A 157 29.11 -0.03 -20.37
CA ILE A 157 27.66 -0.19 -20.49
C ILE A 157 27.11 -0.88 -19.24
N CYS A 158 26.13 -0.23 -18.62
CA CYS A 158 25.44 -0.74 -17.44
C CYS A 158 24.38 -1.78 -17.84
N ASP A 159 24.44 -2.95 -17.22
CA ASP A 159 23.46 -4.04 -17.38
C ASP A 159 22.30 -3.98 -16.36
N PHE A 160 22.25 -2.94 -15.52
CA PHE A 160 21.29 -2.75 -14.42
C PHE A 160 21.39 -3.78 -13.27
N GLY A 161 22.40 -4.66 -13.28
CA GLY A 161 22.69 -5.56 -12.18
C GLY A 161 21.58 -6.56 -11.84
N LYS A 162 21.54 -7.01 -10.57
CA LYS A 162 20.70 -8.11 -10.09
C LYS A 162 19.20 -7.90 -10.31
N PHE A 163 18.73 -6.65 -10.20
CA PHE A 163 17.31 -6.31 -10.28
C PHE A 163 16.89 -5.77 -11.66
N LYS A 164 17.70 -6.02 -12.70
CA LYS A 164 17.44 -5.59 -14.08
C LYS A 164 15.99 -5.83 -14.53
N LEU A 165 15.43 -7.01 -14.28
CA LEU A 165 14.07 -7.36 -14.72
C LEU A 165 12.96 -6.59 -14.01
N MET A 166 13.26 -5.96 -12.87
CA MET A 166 12.32 -5.16 -12.08
C MET A 166 12.42 -3.66 -12.38
N ILE A 167 13.48 -3.22 -13.05
CA ILE A 167 13.73 -1.81 -13.35
C ILE A 167 13.07 -1.43 -14.67
N ILE A 168 12.44 -0.25 -14.72
CA ILE A 168 12.10 0.42 -15.97
C ILE A 168 13.29 1.28 -16.39
N PRO A 169 14.09 0.86 -17.38
CA PRO A 169 15.28 1.60 -17.75
C PRO A 169 14.89 2.96 -18.33
N PRO A 170 15.71 4.02 -18.18
CA PRO A 170 15.30 5.36 -18.60
C PRO A 170 15.00 5.47 -20.10
N GLY A 171 15.66 4.68 -20.96
CA GLY A 171 15.37 4.62 -22.40
C GLY A 171 13.98 4.06 -22.72
N SER A 172 13.39 3.28 -21.81
CA SER A 172 12.02 2.77 -21.98
C SER A 172 10.93 3.81 -21.73
N LEU A 173 11.25 5.03 -21.25
CA LEU A 173 10.27 6.05 -20.92
C LEU A 173 10.24 7.19 -21.95
N GLU A 174 9.12 7.32 -22.66
CA GLU A 174 8.87 8.46 -23.53
C GLU A 174 8.06 9.53 -22.79
N VAL A 175 8.62 10.72 -22.59
CA VAL A 175 7.97 11.82 -21.86
C VAL A 175 7.67 13.01 -22.77
N ILE A 176 6.51 13.65 -22.54
CA ILE A 176 6.15 14.94 -23.14
C ILE A 176 6.52 16.04 -22.15
N ASN A 177 7.40 16.95 -22.55
CA ASN A 177 7.80 18.09 -21.75
C ASN A 177 6.81 19.26 -21.95
N ARG A 178 5.85 19.43 -21.02
CA ARG A 178 5.07 20.67 -20.96
C ARG A 178 5.79 21.67 -20.06
N ARG A 179 6.35 22.72 -20.66
CA ARG A 179 6.98 23.86 -19.96
C ARG A 179 5.92 24.67 -19.19
N SER A 180 5.41 24.17 -18.07
CA SER A 180 4.64 25.00 -17.12
C SER A 180 5.59 25.53 -16.04
N THR A 181 5.68 26.85 -15.93
CA THR A 181 6.67 27.61 -15.16
C THR A 181 6.55 27.49 -13.64
N MET A 182 5.51 26.84 -13.11
CA MET A 182 5.32 26.72 -11.65
C MET A 182 5.70 25.36 -11.05
N ARG A 183 5.69 24.26 -11.83
CA ARG A 183 6.09 22.91 -11.37
C ARG A 183 6.69 22.14 -12.55
N ARG A 184 7.99 21.86 -12.53
CA ARG A 184 8.71 21.06 -13.55
C ARG A 184 8.24 19.60 -13.46
N ARG A 185 7.15 19.27 -14.17
CA ARG A 185 6.55 17.92 -14.21
C ARG A 185 6.65 17.39 -15.63
N LEU A 186 7.20 16.19 -15.77
CA LEU A 186 7.20 15.43 -17.02
C LEU A 186 5.88 14.66 -17.10
N HIS A 187 5.28 14.59 -18.29
CA HIS A 187 4.13 13.72 -18.53
C HIS A 187 4.59 12.47 -19.25
N LEU A 188 4.37 11.29 -18.66
CA LEU A 188 4.68 10.04 -19.34
C LEU A 188 3.67 9.81 -20.48
N ARG A 189 4.19 9.53 -21.68
CA ARG A 189 3.38 9.25 -22.87
C ARG A 189 3.24 7.76 -23.11
N SER A 190 4.35 7.04 -23.08
CA SER A 190 4.40 5.62 -23.41
C SER A 190 5.56 4.95 -22.69
N VAL A 191 5.47 3.62 -22.55
CA VAL A 191 6.57 2.77 -22.09
C VAL A 191 6.93 1.83 -23.23
N THR A 192 8.16 1.93 -23.73
CA THR A 192 8.68 1.01 -24.75
C THR A 192 9.43 -0.13 -24.06
N PRO A 193 9.00 -1.40 -24.21
CA PRO A 193 9.68 -2.51 -23.55
C PRO A 193 11.14 -2.63 -24.00
N PRO A 194 12.08 -2.88 -23.07
CA PRO A 194 13.43 -3.27 -23.44
C PRO A 194 13.43 -4.71 -23.99
N ASN A 195 14.47 -5.06 -24.75
CA ASN A 195 14.67 -6.42 -25.28
C ASN A 195 15.18 -7.39 -24.20
N TRP A 196 14.45 -7.51 -23.09
CA TRP A 196 14.77 -8.40 -21.97
C TRP A 196 13.70 -9.48 -21.83
N PRO A 197 14.04 -10.77 -22.01
CA PRO A 197 13.05 -11.83 -21.82
C PRO A 197 12.58 -11.86 -20.37
N ASN A 198 11.29 -12.12 -20.16
CA ASN A 198 10.66 -12.18 -18.83
C ASN A 198 10.76 -10.88 -18.02
N TRP A 199 10.85 -9.73 -18.70
CA TRP A 199 10.79 -8.42 -18.04
C TRP A 199 9.48 -8.27 -17.26
N ASN A 200 9.59 -8.00 -15.96
CA ASN A 200 8.46 -7.85 -15.04
C ASN A 200 8.75 -6.68 -14.08
N PRO A 201 8.55 -5.43 -14.54
CA PRO A 201 8.85 -4.25 -13.76
C PRO A 201 8.03 -4.19 -12.47
N ILE A 202 8.65 -3.65 -11.42
CA ILE A 202 8.00 -3.43 -10.14
C ILE A 202 7.58 -1.96 -9.98
N ILE A 203 6.35 -1.71 -9.53
CA ILE A 203 5.85 -0.38 -9.22
C ILE A 203 5.67 -0.29 -7.71
N ILE A 204 6.30 0.70 -7.08
CA ILE A 204 6.24 0.87 -5.63
C ILE A 204 5.18 1.92 -5.32
N VAL A 205 4.19 1.55 -4.50
CA VAL A 205 3.08 2.42 -4.11
C VAL A 205 3.04 2.52 -2.60
N GLY A 206 3.08 3.73 -2.06
CA GLY A 206 2.99 3.92 -0.61
C GLY A 206 2.60 5.35 -0.25
N ASN A 207 2.14 5.53 0.98
CA ASN A 207 1.90 6.86 1.52
C ASN A 207 3.04 7.23 2.48
N ARG A 208 3.73 8.34 2.21
CA ARG A 208 4.87 8.77 3.06
C ARG A 208 4.54 8.97 4.55
N LYS A 209 3.26 9.21 4.89
CA LYS A 209 2.80 9.41 6.27
C LYS A 209 2.44 8.11 6.99
N SER A 210 2.39 6.98 6.28
CA SER A 210 2.01 5.69 6.88
C SER A 210 3.11 5.15 7.79
N GLY A 211 2.68 4.40 8.82
CA GLY A 211 3.57 3.71 9.76
C GLY A 211 4.54 4.65 10.48
N ASN A 212 4.10 5.72 11.13
CA ASN A 212 5.00 6.66 11.84
C ASN A 212 6.07 7.34 10.95
N ASN A 213 5.79 7.55 9.66
CA ASN A 213 6.74 8.05 8.64
C ASN A 213 7.74 7.02 8.09
N ASP A 214 7.61 5.73 8.44
CA ASP A 214 8.37 4.63 7.80
C ASP A 214 8.17 4.66 6.27
N GLY A 215 6.96 4.99 5.81
CA GLY A 215 6.65 5.08 4.38
C GLY A 215 7.54 6.04 3.61
N GLY A 216 7.94 7.16 4.20
CA GLY A 216 8.85 8.12 3.56
C GLY A 216 10.25 7.56 3.34
N GLN A 217 10.76 6.81 4.33
CA GLN A 217 12.07 6.15 4.27
C GLN A 217 12.06 5.02 3.24
N ILE A 218 11.01 4.18 3.24
CA ILE A 218 10.85 3.10 2.25
C ILE A 218 10.84 3.63 0.82
N LEU A 219 10.04 4.66 0.55
CA LEU A 219 9.99 5.26 -0.79
C LEU A 219 11.35 5.86 -1.19
N SER A 220 12.08 6.44 -0.23
CA SER A 220 13.44 6.96 -0.41
C SER A 220 14.43 5.82 -0.79
N LEU A 221 14.41 4.70 -0.07
CA LEU A 221 15.24 3.54 -0.35
C LEU A 221 15.01 2.97 -1.77
N PHE A 222 13.74 2.82 -2.18
CA PHE A 222 13.44 2.30 -3.51
C PHE A 222 13.80 3.24 -4.67
N ARG A 223 13.83 4.57 -4.46
CA ARG A 223 14.36 5.51 -5.48
C ARG A 223 15.84 5.29 -5.75
N ARG A 224 16.60 4.85 -4.75
CA ARG A 224 18.02 4.51 -4.88
C ARG A 224 18.23 3.25 -5.73
N LEU A 225 17.38 2.24 -5.54
CA LEU A 225 17.50 0.94 -6.23
C LEU A 225 16.89 0.96 -7.63
N LEU A 226 15.70 1.54 -7.80
CA LEU A 226 14.91 1.48 -9.04
C LEU A 226 14.92 2.82 -9.79
N ASN A 227 14.26 2.89 -10.95
CA ASN A 227 14.02 4.17 -11.58
C ASN A 227 13.09 5.01 -10.69
N PRO A 228 13.44 6.26 -10.30
CA PRO A 228 12.59 7.11 -9.47
C PRO A 228 11.16 7.29 -10.00
N ALA A 229 10.93 7.11 -11.30
CA ALA A 229 9.61 7.13 -11.91
C ALA A 229 8.68 6.01 -11.41
N GLN A 230 9.23 4.85 -11.02
CA GLN A 230 8.50 3.67 -10.54
C GLN A 230 7.97 3.84 -9.10
N ILE A 231 8.34 4.92 -8.39
CA ILE A 231 8.02 5.14 -6.98
C ILE A 231 6.89 6.17 -6.89
N VAL A 232 5.72 5.72 -6.45
CA VAL A 232 4.49 6.51 -6.36
C VAL A 232 4.16 6.81 -4.90
N ASP A 233 4.22 8.09 -4.54
CA ASP A 233 3.77 8.59 -3.24
C ASP A 233 2.29 8.99 -3.31
N LEU A 234 1.45 8.24 -2.62
CA LEU A 234 0.00 8.45 -2.52
C LEU A 234 -0.36 9.74 -1.74
N ALA A 235 0.57 10.33 -0.97
CA ALA A 235 0.33 11.62 -0.33
C ALA A 235 0.40 12.80 -1.31
N GLU A 236 1.02 12.61 -2.47
CA GLU A 236 1.23 13.65 -3.47
C GLU A 236 0.39 13.43 -4.73
N ARG A 237 -0.13 12.23 -4.93
CA ARG A 237 -0.81 11.82 -6.16
C ARG A 237 -2.13 11.13 -5.88
N ASP A 238 -3.04 11.30 -6.83
CA ASP A 238 -4.25 10.49 -6.85
C ASP A 238 -3.86 9.01 -7.03
N PRO A 239 -4.41 8.11 -6.22
CA PRO A 239 -4.12 6.70 -6.31
C PRO A 239 -4.40 6.04 -7.68
N VAL A 240 -5.31 6.58 -8.50
CA VAL A 240 -5.51 6.14 -9.91
C VAL A 240 -4.25 6.36 -10.75
N ALA A 241 -3.47 7.41 -10.47
CA ALA A 241 -2.20 7.66 -11.15
C ALA A 241 -1.12 6.60 -10.85
N ALA A 242 -1.26 5.85 -9.74
CA ALA A 242 -0.37 4.73 -9.44
C ALA A 242 -0.55 3.57 -10.44
N LEU A 243 -1.80 3.34 -10.87
CA LEU A 243 -2.18 2.25 -11.77
C LEU A 243 -2.19 2.66 -13.25
N GLU A 244 -2.06 3.95 -13.56
CA GLU A 244 -1.77 4.40 -14.93
C GLU A 244 -0.48 3.76 -15.46
N TRP A 245 0.51 3.49 -14.60
CA TRP A 245 1.72 2.74 -14.98
C TRP A 245 1.39 1.37 -15.57
N CYS A 246 0.49 0.62 -14.93
CA CYS A 246 0.05 -0.68 -15.44
C CYS A 246 -0.69 -0.53 -16.79
N ARG A 247 -1.44 0.56 -17.00
CA ARG A 247 -2.09 0.82 -18.29
C ARG A 247 -1.07 1.11 -19.39
N LEU A 248 -0.03 1.88 -19.09
CA LEU A 248 1.02 2.24 -20.04
C LEU A 248 1.95 1.07 -20.39
N LEU A 249 2.12 0.11 -19.46
CA LEU A 249 2.83 -1.14 -19.70
C LEU A 249 2.06 -2.08 -20.67
N GLY A 250 0.75 -1.84 -20.88
CA GLY A 250 -0.05 -2.63 -21.81
C GLY A 250 -0.04 -4.11 -21.44
N LYS A 251 0.41 -4.97 -22.37
CA LYS A 251 0.41 -6.44 -22.21
C LYS A 251 1.58 -6.99 -21.37
N ILE A 252 2.43 -6.12 -20.83
CA ILE A 252 3.62 -6.52 -20.09
C ILE A 252 3.21 -6.90 -18.65
N PRO A 253 3.64 -8.04 -18.11
CA PRO A 253 3.37 -8.38 -16.71
C PRO A 253 4.04 -7.34 -15.80
N SER A 254 3.40 -7.02 -14.69
CA SER A 254 3.96 -6.11 -13.70
C SER A 254 3.64 -6.57 -12.28
N THR A 255 4.53 -6.22 -11.35
CA THR A 255 4.33 -6.42 -9.92
C THR A 255 4.12 -5.07 -9.25
N ILE A 256 3.17 -4.98 -8.32
CA ILE A 256 2.98 -3.78 -7.49
C ILE A 256 3.36 -4.12 -6.05
N LEU A 257 4.29 -3.35 -5.47
CA LEU A 257 4.64 -3.43 -4.05
C LEU A 257 3.94 -2.31 -3.30
N VAL A 258 3.09 -2.67 -2.33
CA VAL A 258 2.28 -1.72 -1.56
C VAL A 258 2.85 -1.56 -0.17
N ALA A 259 3.36 -0.38 0.15
CA ALA A 259 3.73 0.02 1.49
C ALA A 259 2.54 0.66 2.20
N GLY A 260 1.83 -0.13 3.00
CA GLY A 260 0.56 0.29 3.61
C GLY A 260 0.00 -0.73 4.61
N GLY A 261 -1.20 -0.43 5.12
CA GLY A 261 -2.01 -1.40 5.88
C GLY A 261 -3.09 -2.03 5.00
N ASP A 262 -3.93 -2.88 5.59
CA ASP A 262 -4.98 -3.64 4.89
C ASP A 262 -5.90 -2.74 4.05
N GLY A 263 -6.36 -1.60 4.58
CA GLY A 263 -7.19 -0.64 3.82
C GLY A 263 -6.51 -0.07 2.57
N THR A 264 -5.19 0.19 2.61
CA THR A 264 -4.43 0.65 1.42
C THR A 264 -4.35 -0.45 0.38
N VAL A 265 -4.16 -1.70 0.80
CA VAL A 265 -4.09 -2.87 -0.09
C VAL A 265 -5.47 -3.12 -0.72
N ALA A 266 -6.54 -3.16 0.08
CA ALA A 266 -7.92 -3.33 -0.40
C ALA A 266 -8.31 -2.25 -1.42
N TRP A 267 -7.95 -0.99 -1.15
CA TRP A 267 -8.13 0.12 -2.09
C TRP A 267 -7.44 -0.14 -3.43
N LEU A 268 -6.17 -0.58 -3.42
CA LEU A 268 -5.43 -0.88 -4.65
C LEU A 268 -6.09 -2.02 -5.42
N LEU A 269 -6.43 -3.11 -4.74
CA LEU A 269 -7.06 -4.28 -5.35
C LEU A 269 -8.41 -3.92 -5.99
N ASN A 270 -9.20 -3.06 -5.33
CA ASN A 270 -10.45 -2.55 -5.88
C ASN A 270 -10.23 -1.72 -7.14
N THR A 271 -9.16 -0.93 -7.16
CA THR A 271 -8.83 -0.08 -8.31
C THR A 271 -8.30 -0.91 -9.48
N ILE A 272 -7.47 -1.95 -9.23
CA ILE A 272 -7.06 -2.93 -10.25
C ILE A 272 -8.28 -3.61 -10.88
N ASN A 273 -9.25 -4.05 -10.06
CA ASN A 273 -10.49 -4.66 -10.54
C ASN A 273 -11.30 -3.70 -11.41
N LYS A 274 -11.49 -2.46 -10.94
CA LYS A 274 -12.25 -1.43 -11.65
C LYS A 274 -11.63 -1.09 -13.01
N LEU A 275 -10.30 -1.06 -13.08
CA LEU A 275 -9.57 -0.76 -14.31
C LEU A 275 -9.50 -1.93 -15.29
N LYS A 276 -9.86 -3.16 -14.86
CA LYS A 276 -9.83 -4.38 -15.68
C LYS A 276 -8.49 -4.54 -16.42
N LEU A 277 -7.39 -4.39 -15.68
CA LEU A 277 -6.03 -4.45 -16.24
C LEU A 277 -5.72 -5.86 -16.76
N GLU A 278 -5.13 -5.92 -17.96
CA GLU A 278 -4.68 -7.17 -18.58
C GLU A 278 -3.25 -7.02 -19.13
N PRO A 279 -2.27 -7.78 -18.62
CA PRO A 279 -2.38 -8.78 -17.55
C PRO A 279 -2.67 -8.16 -16.17
N VAL A 280 -3.35 -8.92 -15.30
CA VAL A 280 -3.61 -8.48 -13.92
C VAL A 280 -2.28 -8.44 -13.15
N PRO A 281 -1.89 -7.28 -12.57
CA PRO A 281 -0.66 -7.17 -11.80
C PRO A 281 -0.73 -8.01 -10.52
N SER A 282 0.39 -8.62 -10.13
CA SER A 282 0.52 -9.30 -8.85
C SER A 282 0.92 -8.32 -7.75
N VAL A 283 0.34 -8.43 -6.56
CA VAL A 283 0.54 -7.48 -5.46
C VAL A 283 1.35 -8.11 -4.32
N ALA A 284 2.43 -7.45 -3.91
CA ALA A 284 3.19 -7.72 -2.68
C ALA A 284 2.98 -6.61 -1.66
N ILE A 285 3.23 -6.88 -0.38
CA ILE A 285 2.90 -5.98 0.73
C ILE A 285 4.14 -5.68 1.58
N ILE A 286 4.32 -4.41 1.96
CA ILE A 286 5.17 -3.99 3.08
C ILE A 286 4.24 -3.55 4.22
N PRO A 287 4.20 -4.28 5.35
CA PRO A 287 3.23 -4.07 6.43
C PRO A 287 3.51 -2.81 7.27
N LEU A 288 2.88 -1.71 6.89
CA LEU A 288 2.96 -0.41 7.59
C LEU A 288 1.75 -0.11 8.49
N GLY A 289 0.73 -0.96 8.48
CA GLY A 289 -0.44 -0.85 9.35
C GLY A 289 -0.20 -1.39 10.76
N THR A 290 -1.29 -1.44 11.55
CA THR A 290 -1.29 -1.95 12.94
C THR A 290 -1.69 -3.43 13.01
N GLY A 291 -2.70 -3.86 12.22
CA GLY A 291 -3.17 -5.26 12.12
C GLY A 291 -2.34 -6.08 11.16
N ASN A 292 -2.36 -5.69 9.87
CA ASN A 292 -1.64 -6.30 8.75
C ASN A 292 -2.01 -7.79 8.58
N ASP A 293 -3.29 -8.13 8.74
CA ASP A 293 -3.78 -9.51 8.71
C ASP A 293 -3.50 -10.16 7.34
N LEU A 294 -3.73 -9.43 6.24
CA LEU A 294 -3.44 -9.95 4.90
C LEU A 294 -1.94 -10.17 4.66
N SER A 295 -1.09 -9.27 5.19
CA SER A 295 0.36 -9.39 5.10
C SER A 295 0.89 -10.63 5.84
N ARG A 296 0.30 -10.95 7.01
CA ARG A 296 0.68 -12.13 7.79
C ARG A 296 0.35 -13.41 7.05
N VAL A 297 -0.85 -13.49 6.49
CA VAL A 297 -1.32 -14.67 5.72
C VAL A 297 -0.49 -14.89 4.46
N LEU A 298 0.01 -13.81 3.85
CA LEU A 298 0.86 -13.86 2.65
C LEU A 298 2.38 -13.96 2.95
N GLY A 299 2.78 -14.20 4.20
CA GLY A 299 4.20 -14.38 4.58
C GLY A 299 5.04 -13.11 4.58
N TRP A 300 4.46 -11.93 4.38
CA TRP A 300 5.18 -10.64 4.41
C TRP A 300 5.41 -10.12 5.84
N GLY A 301 4.87 -10.83 6.83
CA GLY A 301 5.10 -10.58 8.25
C GLY A 301 4.13 -9.58 8.87
N LYS A 302 4.30 -9.40 10.18
CA LYS A 302 3.44 -8.55 11.03
C LYS A 302 3.71 -7.06 10.91
N GLN A 303 4.97 -6.70 10.63
CA GLN A 303 5.47 -5.33 10.62
C GLN A 303 6.74 -5.28 9.78
N HIS A 304 6.92 -4.18 9.07
CA HIS A 304 8.18 -3.88 8.39
C HIS A 304 9.31 -3.69 9.41
N ASP A 305 10.40 -4.42 9.21
CA ASP A 305 11.65 -4.20 9.92
C ASP A 305 12.41 -3.05 9.25
N SER A 306 12.59 -1.96 9.99
CA SER A 306 13.32 -0.77 9.53
C SER A 306 14.80 -1.02 9.27
N HIS A 307 15.36 -2.12 9.79
CA HIS A 307 16.75 -2.51 9.58
C HIS A 307 16.94 -3.44 8.37
N LEU A 308 15.85 -3.93 7.76
CA LEU A 308 15.93 -4.85 6.63
C LEU A 308 16.48 -4.12 5.39
N ASP A 309 17.51 -4.70 4.77
CA ASP A 309 18.04 -4.18 3.51
C ASP A 309 16.94 -4.26 2.42
N PRO A 310 16.56 -3.15 1.76
CA PRO A 310 15.60 -3.17 0.66
C PRO A 310 15.99 -4.10 -0.50
N THR A 311 17.28 -4.41 -0.64
CA THR A 311 17.81 -5.43 -1.56
C THR A 311 17.31 -6.82 -1.21
N GLU A 312 17.26 -7.20 0.07
CA GLU A 312 16.71 -8.49 0.51
C GLU A 312 15.22 -8.59 0.22
N LEU A 313 14.49 -7.49 0.42
CA LEU A 313 13.06 -7.45 0.09
C LEU A 313 12.81 -7.65 -1.41
N LEU A 314 13.59 -7.00 -2.29
CA LEU A 314 13.48 -7.25 -3.74
C LEU A 314 13.80 -8.70 -4.11
N GLN A 315 14.77 -9.33 -3.43
CA GLN A 315 15.08 -10.75 -3.63
C GLN A 315 13.94 -11.66 -3.20
N LYS A 316 13.33 -11.39 -2.04
CA LYS A 316 12.12 -12.10 -1.58
C LYS A 316 10.99 -11.96 -2.59
N ILE A 317 10.79 -10.78 -3.17
CA ILE A 317 9.80 -10.55 -4.24
C ILE A 317 10.15 -11.30 -5.53
N GLN A 318 11.43 -11.43 -5.89
CA GLN A 318 11.87 -12.23 -7.04
C GLN A 318 11.57 -13.73 -6.84
N ALA A 319 11.70 -14.24 -5.62
CA ALA A 319 11.47 -15.63 -5.28
C ALA A 319 10.00 -15.97 -4.93
N ALA A 320 9.18 -14.96 -4.65
CA ALA A 320 7.80 -15.13 -4.21
C ALA A 320 6.90 -15.83 -5.24
N GLU A 321 5.97 -16.64 -4.75
CA GLU A 321 5.01 -17.36 -5.57
C GLU A 321 3.78 -16.50 -5.87
N LYS A 322 3.22 -16.64 -7.07
CA LYS A 322 1.94 -16.01 -7.42
C LYS A 322 0.78 -16.85 -6.88
N VAL A 323 0.03 -16.29 -5.94
CA VAL A 323 -1.18 -16.92 -5.41
C VAL A 323 -2.42 -16.12 -5.78
N LYS A 324 -3.58 -16.78 -5.73
CA LYS A 324 -4.88 -16.13 -5.88
C LYS A 324 -5.46 -15.85 -4.50
N LEU A 325 -6.17 -14.73 -4.40
CA LEU A 325 -6.94 -14.33 -3.23
C LEU A 325 -8.39 -14.12 -3.67
N ASP A 326 -9.34 -14.76 -3.00
CA ASP A 326 -10.75 -14.56 -3.28
C ASP A 326 -11.20 -13.15 -2.93
N ARG A 327 -12.01 -12.59 -3.81
CA ARG A 327 -12.69 -11.30 -3.62
C ARG A 327 -14.18 -11.57 -3.49
N TRP A 328 -14.76 -11.03 -2.45
CA TRP A 328 -16.17 -11.18 -2.13
C TRP A 328 -16.93 -9.89 -2.36
N SER A 329 -18.12 -9.97 -2.94
CA SER A 329 -19.04 -8.84 -3.05
C SER A 329 -20.00 -8.83 -1.88
N VAL A 330 -20.05 -7.71 -1.16
CA VAL A 330 -20.98 -7.47 -0.07
C VAL A 330 -22.05 -6.50 -0.57
N THR A 331 -23.27 -7.01 -0.75
CA THR A 331 -24.42 -6.21 -1.20
C THR A 331 -25.34 -5.96 -0.02
N ILE A 332 -25.44 -4.70 0.43
CA ILE A 332 -26.28 -4.28 1.55
C ILE A 332 -27.55 -3.62 1.03
N LYS A 333 -28.70 -4.18 1.41
CA LYS A 333 -30.05 -3.71 1.09
C LYS A 333 -30.72 -3.20 2.35
N PRO A 334 -31.02 -1.89 2.47
CA PRO A 334 -31.79 -1.38 3.60
C PRO A 334 -33.16 -2.05 3.70
N LEU A 335 -33.62 -2.37 4.92
CA LEU A 335 -35.00 -2.81 5.13
C LEU A 335 -35.91 -1.60 4.94
N SER A 336 -36.66 -1.57 3.83
CA SER A 336 -37.53 -0.45 3.48
C SER A 336 -38.73 -0.36 4.43
N GLY A 337 -38.78 0.69 5.25
CA GLY A 337 -40.01 1.20 5.86
C GLY A 337 -40.77 2.13 4.90
N ILE A 338 -42.06 2.36 5.14
CA ILE A 338 -42.96 3.20 4.33
C ILE A 338 -42.29 4.55 4.02
N GLY A 339 -41.84 4.76 2.77
CA GLY A 339 -41.41 6.06 2.24
C GLY A 339 -39.92 6.27 1.93
N PHE A 340 -38.99 5.43 2.40
CA PHE A 340 -37.55 5.60 2.12
C PHE A 340 -37.00 4.48 1.21
N ARG A 341 -36.77 4.80 -0.07
CA ARG A 341 -35.92 3.98 -0.95
C ARG A 341 -34.45 4.22 -0.59
N GLY A 342 -33.96 3.53 0.43
CA GLY A 342 -32.52 3.53 0.72
C GLY A 342 -31.74 2.95 -0.47
N SER A 343 -30.63 3.60 -0.84
CA SER A 343 -29.76 3.11 -1.93
C SER A 343 -29.01 1.85 -1.50
N TYR A 344 -28.85 0.92 -2.43
CA TYR A 344 -27.99 -0.25 -2.25
C TYR A 344 -26.54 0.20 -2.03
N ARG A 345 -25.83 -0.46 -1.10
CA ARG A 345 -24.39 -0.27 -0.92
C ARG A 345 -23.67 -1.54 -1.32
N ASN A 346 -22.78 -1.45 -2.30
CA ASN A 346 -21.95 -2.55 -2.77
C ASN A 346 -20.50 -2.31 -2.37
N LEU A 347 -19.90 -3.27 -1.69
CA LEU A 347 -18.52 -3.24 -1.24
C LEU A 347 -17.80 -4.52 -1.70
N PHE A 348 -16.46 -4.47 -1.69
CA PHE A 348 -15.63 -5.66 -1.82
C PHE A 348 -14.95 -5.96 -0.50
N MET A 349 -14.81 -7.25 -0.20
CA MET A 349 -14.14 -7.77 0.99
C MET A 349 -13.03 -8.73 0.57
N TYR A 350 -11.88 -8.60 1.22
CA TYR A 350 -10.68 -9.42 1.01
C TYR A 350 -10.23 -10.17 2.27
N ASN A 351 -10.48 -9.61 3.45
CA ASN A 351 -10.04 -10.19 4.72
C ASN A 351 -11.24 -10.77 5.47
N TYR A 352 -12.10 -9.89 6.00
CA TYR A 352 -13.26 -10.29 6.78
C TYR A 352 -14.24 -9.14 6.99
N ILE A 353 -15.48 -9.50 7.31
CA ILE A 353 -16.55 -8.59 7.74
C ILE A 353 -17.02 -9.02 9.12
N SER A 354 -17.38 -8.06 9.96
CA SER A 354 -18.02 -8.35 11.24
C SER A 354 -19.18 -7.43 11.55
N VAL A 355 -20.12 -7.97 12.34
CA VAL A 355 -21.32 -7.28 12.86
C VAL A 355 -21.36 -7.51 14.35
N GLY A 356 -21.52 -6.44 15.13
CA GLY A 356 -21.57 -6.53 16.59
C GLY A 356 -20.33 -5.95 17.28
N VAL A 357 -19.98 -6.52 18.44
CA VAL A 357 -18.98 -5.91 19.35
C VAL A 357 -17.59 -5.78 18.72
N ASP A 358 -17.18 -6.69 17.82
CA ASP A 358 -15.91 -6.58 17.09
C ASP A 358 -15.87 -5.32 16.20
N ALA A 359 -16.95 -5.10 15.44
CA ALA A 359 -17.11 -3.90 14.64
C ALA A 359 -17.26 -2.64 15.49
N GLN A 360 -17.90 -2.73 16.67
CA GLN A 360 -18.08 -1.61 17.59
C GLN A 360 -16.74 -1.13 18.17
N VAL A 361 -15.87 -2.05 18.57
CA VAL A 361 -14.49 -1.72 19.00
C VAL A 361 -13.73 -1.03 17.86
N THR A 362 -13.85 -1.56 16.64
CA THR A 362 -13.23 -0.96 15.44
C THR A 362 -13.77 0.45 15.16
N LEU A 363 -15.09 0.66 15.29
CA LEU A 363 -15.75 1.96 15.11
C LEU A 363 -15.31 2.99 16.14
N ASN A 364 -15.21 2.60 17.41
CA ASN A 364 -14.75 3.48 18.48
C ASN A 364 -13.29 3.88 18.25
N PHE A 365 -12.43 2.92 17.88
CA PHE A 365 -11.05 3.20 17.50
C PHE A 365 -10.94 4.19 16.32
N HIS A 366 -11.74 3.99 15.27
CA HIS A 366 -11.76 4.88 14.10
C HIS A 366 -12.14 6.32 14.49
N ARG A 367 -13.21 6.50 15.26
CA ARG A 367 -13.66 7.81 15.75
C ARG A 367 -12.59 8.52 16.58
N THR A 368 -11.87 7.77 17.43
CA THR A 368 -10.75 8.32 18.21
C THR A 368 -9.59 8.74 17.33
N ARG A 369 -9.25 7.97 16.29
CA ARG A 369 -8.19 8.30 15.35
C ARG A 369 -8.49 9.57 14.53
N GLU A 370 -9.76 9.85 14.26
CA GLU A 370 -10.19 11.07 13.57
C GLU A 370 -10.29 12.29 14.49
N SER A 371 -10.18 12.10 15.80
CA SER A 371 -10.27 13.20 16.76
C SER A 371 -9.05 14.13 16.65
N ARG A 372 -9.29 15.44 16.77
CA ARG A 372 -8.22 16.47 16.81
C ARG A 372 -7.20 16.29 17.95
N PHE A 373 -7.56 15.48 18.96
CA PHE A 373 -6.74 15.19 20.13
C PHE A 373 -5.91 13.91 19.98
N TYR A 374 -6.01 13.22 18.85
CA TYR A 374 -5.13 12.11 18.50
C TYR A 374 -3.77 12.66 18.05
N LEU A 375 -2.93 12.98 19.03
CA LEU A 375 -1.65 13.67 18.83
C LEU A 375 -0.52 12.73 18.39
N PHE A 376 -0.66 11.40 18.56
CA PHE A 376 0.41 10.43 18.31
C PHE A 376 -0.10 9.15 17.60
N SER A 377 0.35 8.93 16.36
CA SER A 377 -0.04 7.80 15.51
C SER A 377 0.72 6.49 15.80
N HIS A 378 1.11 6.23 17.06
CA HIS A 378 2.01 5.10 17.36
C HIS A 378 1.30 3.74 17.34
N ARG A 379 1.90 2.70 16.74
CA ARG A 379 1.30 1.36 16.64
C ARG A 379 1.01 0.72 18.00
N ILE A 380 1.92 0.87 18.98
CA ILE A 380 1.69 0.37 20.36
C ILE A 380 0.51 1.10 21.00
N PHE A 381 0.44 2.42 20.84
CA PHE A 381 -0.68 3.21 21.35
C PHE A 381 -2.00 2.78 20.69
N ASN A 382 -1.97 2.45 19.40
CA ASN A 382 -3.15 1.92 18.71
C ASN A 382 -3.60 0.59 19.29
N LYS A 383 -2.67 -0.35 19.49
CA LYS A 383 -2.99 -1.63 20.13
C LYS A 383 -3.55 -1.45 21.54
N LEU A 384 -3.00 -0.50 22.32
CA LEU A 384 -3.51 -0.17 23.65
C LEU A 384 -4.92 0.43 23.60
N LEU A 385 -5.19 1.34 22.66
CA LEU A 385 -6.54 1.88 22.46
C LEU A 385 -7.54 0.78 22.11
N TYR A 386 -7.18 -0.16 21.23
CA TYR A 386 -8.02 -1.32 20.92
C TYR A 386 -8.35 -2.14 22.18
N LEU A 387 -7.36 -2.36 23.05
CA LEU A 387 -7.56 -3.02 24.34
C LEU A 387 -8.52 -2.22 25.25
N CYS A 388 -8.33 -0.90 25.37
CA CYS A 388 -9.18 -0.03 26.19
C CYS A 388 -10.63 0.04 25.69
N PHE A 389 -10.86 0.06 24.38
CA PHE A 389 -12.22 0.00 23.84
C PHE A 389 -12.85 -1.38 24.03
N GLY A 390 -12.04 -2.44 23.94
CA GLY A 390 -12.47 -3.79 24.32
C GLY A 390 -12.99 -3.84 25.75
N THR A 391 -12.27 -3.23 26.71
CA THR A 391 -12.69 -3.20 28.13
C THR A 391 -13.90 -2.30 28.37
N GLN A 392 -14.03 -1.16 27.67
CA GLN A 392 -15.22 -0.30 27.76
C GLN A 392 -16.50 -1.05 27.34
N GLN A 393 -16.44 -1.83 26.27
CA GLN A 393 -17.59 -2.59 25.78
C GLN A 393 -18.00 -3.75 26.70
N VAL A 394 -17.09 -4.24 27.57
CA VAL A 394 -17.47 -5.19 28.65
C VAL A 394 -18.48 -4.53 29.60
N VAL A 395 -18.38 -3.21 29.80
CA VAL A 395 -19.21 -2.44 30.73
C VAL A 395 -20.49 -1.94 30.05
N GLU A 396 -20.40 -1.41 28.83
CA GLU A 396 -21.55 -0.77 28.14
C GLU A 396 -22.52 -1.78 27.50
N ARG A 397 -22.03 -2.96 27.10
CA ARG A 397 -22.80 -4.07 26.51
C ARG A 397 -23.78 -3.65 25.40
N GLU A 398 -23.40 -2.70 24.54
CA GLU A 398 -24.24 -2.15 23.46
C GLU A 398 -24.74 -3.21 22.47
N CYS A 399 -23.96 -4.27 22.28
CA CYS A 399 -24.27 -5.37 21.36
C CYS A 399 -24.95 -6.57 22.01
N LYS A 400 -25.38 -6.47 23.28
CA LYS A 400 -26.07 -7.56 23.98
C LYS A 400 -27.29 -8.06 23.20
N ASP A 401 -27.53 -9.37 23.27
CA ASP A 401 -28.65 -10.07 22.63
C ASP A 401 -28.69 -9.88 21.09
N LEU A 402 -27.52 -9.85 20.43
CA LEU A 402 -27.45 -9.66 18.97
C LEU A 402 -28.19 -10.76 18.22
N ASP A 403 -28.12 -11.99 18.73
CA ASP A 403 -28.83 -13.18 18.24
C ASP A 403 -30.34 -12.96 18.05
N LYS A 404 -30.98 -12.15 18.90
CA LYS A 404 -32.43 -11.86 18.79
C LYS A 404 -32.77 -10.90 17.65
N SER A 405 -31.77 -10.21 17.12
CA SER A 405 -31.92 -9.15 16.12
C SER A 405 -31.19 -9.45 14.80
N LEU A 406 -30.61 -10.65 14.70
CA LEU A 406 -29.77 -11.05 13.60
C LEU A 406 -30.14 -12.47 13.16
N GLU A 407 -30.41 -12.65 11.87
CA GLU A 407 -30.54 -13.98 11.28
C GLU A 407 -29.34 -14.27 10.37
N VAL A 408 -28.73 -15.45 10.52
CA VAL A 408 -27.65 -15.94 9.65
C VAL A 408 -28.17 -17.05 8.77
N TYR A 409 -27.84 -16.98 7.48
CA TYR A 409 -28.08 -18.04 6.51
C TYR A 409 -26.75 -18.41 5.85
N LEU A 410 -26.42 -19.69 5.88
CA LEU A 410 -25.28 -20.29 5.18
C LEU A 410 -25.82 -21.12 4.04
N ASP A 411 -25.48 -20.77 2.80
CA ASP A 411 -25.96 -21.43 1.58
C ASP A 411 -27.50 -21.62 1.61
N ASP A 412 -28.20 -20.52 1.93
CA ASP A 412 -29.66 -20.41 2.06
C ASP A 412 -30.30 -21.23 3.20
N LYS A 413 -29.50 -21.91 4.03
CA LYS A 413 -29.96 -22.57 5.26
C LYS A 413 -29.84 -21.63 6.45
N LYS A 414 -30.97 -21.33 7.12
CA LYS A 414 -30.99 -20.56 8.37
C LYS A 414 -30.26 -21.33 9.46
N ILE A 415 -29.37 -20.65 10.18
CA ILE A 415 -28.64 -21.20 11.31
C ILE A 415 -29.23 -20.67 12.62
N GLU A 416 -29.40 -21.55 13.60
CA GLU A 416 -29.73 -21.16 14.97
C GLU A 416 -28.48 -20.63 15.65
N LEU A 417 -28.57 -19.43 16.22
CA LEU A 417 -27.45 -18.76 16.88
C LEU A 417 -27.54 -18.97 18.40
N PRO A 418 -26.39 -19.22 19.07
CA PRO A 418 -26.33 -19.05 20.52
C PRO A 418 -26.42 -17.56 20.89
N SER A 419 -26.50 -17.26 22.19
CA SER A 419 -26.45 -15.90 22.71
C SER A 419 -25.10 -15.26 22.38
N VAL A 420 -25.04 -14.47 21.32
CA VAL A 420 -23.81 -13.89 20.76
C VAL A 420 -23.87 -12.37 20.76
N GLU A 421 -22.70 -11.74 20.78
CA GLU A 421 -22.56 -10.29 20.67
C GLU A 421 -21.80 -9.88 19.40
N SER A 422 -21.25 -10.84 18.64
CA SER A 422 -20.65 -10.59 17.31
C SER A 422 -20.75 -11.80 16.40
N ILE A 423 -20.90 -11.54 15.09
CA ILE A 423 -20.62 -12.49 14.01
C ILE A 423 -19.43 -11.97 13.21
N VAL A 424 -18.48 -12.86 12.90
CA VAL A 424 -17.31 -12.59 12.05
C VAL A 424 -17.32 -13.58 10.90
N ILE A 425 -17.19 -13.06 9.67
CA ILE A 425 -17.20 -13.85 8.43
C ILE A 425 -15.85 -13.61 7.75
N LEU A 426 -15.03 -14.65 7.67
CA LEU A 426 -13.62 -14.60 7.32
C LEU A 426 -13.41 -15.17 5.90
N ASN A 427 -12.52 -14.53 5.14
CA ASN A 427 -11.93 -15.06 3.91
C ASN A 427 -10.47 -15.49 4.11
N ILE A 428 -9.81 -15.00 5.17
CA ILE A 428 -8.42 -15.30 5.47
C ILE A 428 -8.27 -15.86 6.88
N PRO A 429 -7.27 -16.73 7.14
CA PRO A 429 -7.00 -17.31 8.46
C PRO A 429 -6.29 -16.31 9.38
N SER A 430 -6.84 -15.10 9.50
CA SER A 430 -6.28 -14.04 10.32
C SER A 430 -7.31 -12.99 10.66
N TRP A 431 -7.49 -12.76 11.96
CA TRP A 431 -8.39 -11.78 12.54
C TRP A 431 -7.69 -11.03 13.67
N ALA A 432 -8.01 -9.75 13.84
CA ALA A 432 -7.55 -8.91 14.94
C ALA A 432 -6.03 -9.00 15.22
N ALA A 433 -5.22 -8.76 14.19
CA ALA A 433 -3.76 -8.74 14.23
C ALA A 433 -3.08 -10.11 14.38
N GLY A 434 -3.61 -11.13 13.70
CA GLY A 434 -2.95 -12.43 13.55
C GLY A 434 -3.62 -13.62 14.23
N VAL A 435 -4.79 -13.47 14.85
CA VAL A 435 -5.50 -14.57 15.50
C VAL A 435 -6.20 -15.41 14.43
N ASP A 436 -5.86 -16.70 14.37
CA ASP A 436 -6.53 -17.67 13.51
C ASP A 436 -7.76 -18.24 14.24
N LEU A 437 -8.92 -17.61 14.02
CA LEU A 437 -10.17 -18.03 14.68
C LEU A 437 -10.65 -19.41 14.22
N TRP A 438 -10.38 -19.82 12.99
CA TRP A 438 -10.90 -21.09 12.49
C TRP A 438 -10.15 -22.27 13.11
N LYS A 439 -8.82 -22.22 13.06
CA LYS A 439 -7.93 -23.27 13.58
C LYS A 439 -7.86 -23.32 15.10
N MET A 440 -8.11 -22.19 15.79
CA MET A 440 -7.96 -22.11 17.24
C MET A 440 -8.78 -23.19 17.98
N GLY A 441 -8.07 -24.03 18.73
CA GLY A 441 -8.68 -25.05 19.57
C GLY A 441 -9.28 -26.24 18.82
N MET A 442 -8.95 -26.44 17.54
CA MET A 442 -9.18 -27.69 16.81
C MET A 442 -8.12 -28.74 17.16
N GLU A 443 -8.52 -30.01 17.24
CA GLU A 443 -7.60 -31.14 17.39
C GLU A 443 -7.13 -31.64 16.01
N GLU A 444 -5.92 -32.20 15.90
CA GLU A 444 -5.32 -32.63 14.62
C GLU A 444 -6.16 -33.68 13.84
N ASN A 445 -7.09 -34.37 14.52
CA ASN A 445 -7.95 -35.41 13.94
C ASN A 445 -9.40 -34.97 13.69
N GLU A 446 -9.77 -33.71 13.99
CA GLU A 446 -11.08 -33.18 13.59
C GLU A 446 -11.06 -32.88 12.09
N GLY A 447 -11.69 -33.75 11.28
CA GLY A 447 -11.76 -33.66 9.81
C GLY A 447 -12.56 -32.46 9.27
N SER A 448 -12.41 -31.27 9.85
CA SER A 448 -12.93 -30.02 9.28
C SER A 448 -12.10 -29.58 8.09
N GLU A 449 -12.80 -29.03 7.11
CA GLU A 449 -12.18 -28.44 5.91
C GLU A 449 -11.27 -27.28 6.33
N VAL A 450 -10.03 -27.33 5.83
CA VAL A 450 -9.00 -26.31 6.12
C VAL A 450 -9.40 -25.00 5.47
N GLN A 451 -9.40 -23.91 6.25
CA GLN A 451 -9.62 -22.56 5.73
C GLN A 451 -8.57 -22.22 4.67
N SER A 452 -9.01 -21.70 3.52
CA SER A 452 -8.13 -21.26 2.44
C SER A 452 -8.54 -19.88 1.93
N ILE A 453 -7.58 -19.14 1.39
CA ILE A 453 -7.80 -17.79 0.83
C ILE A 453 -8.32 -17.82 -0.62
N ASN A 454 -8.52 -19.01 -1.20
CA ASN A 454 -8.74 -19.17 -2.64
C ASN A 454 -9.64 -20.35 -3.04
N ASP A 455 -10.44 -20.87 -2.11
CA ASP A 455 -11.32 -22.03 -2.29
C ASP A 455 -12.79 -21.66 -2.59
N GLY A 456 -13.11 -20.36 -2.61
CA GLY A 456 -14.46 -19.85 -2.81
C GLY A 456 -15.39 -20.09 -1.63
N LYS A 457 -14.86 -20.26 -0.40
CA LYS A 457 -15.63 -20.43 0.83
C LYS A 457 -15.33 -19.30 1.84
N LEU A 458 -16.25 -19.10 2.77
CA LEU A 458 -16.12 -18.19 3.89
C LEU A 458 -16.35 -18.93 5.20
N GLU A 459 -15.51 -18.67 6.20
CA GLU A 459 -15.65 -19.19 7.54
C GLU A 459 -16.50 -18.25 8.39
N VAL A 460 -17.55 -18.77 9.01
CA VAL A 460 -18.47 -18.00 9.86
C VAL A 460 -18.29 -18.40 11.31
N VAL A 461 -17.97 -17.41 12.15
CA VAL A 461 -17.65 -17.57 13.56
C VAL A 461 -18.48 -16.60 14.39
N ALA A 462 -18.94 -17.05 15.56
CA ALA A 462 -19.62 -16.21 16.54
C ALA A 462 -18.76 -15.94 17.78
N LEU A 463 -18.89 -14.72 18.31
CA LEU A 463 -18.21 -14.26 19.52
C LEU A 463 -19.23 -13.83 20.58
N TYR A 464 -18.99 -14.23 21.83
CA TYR A 464 -19.95 -14.02 22.91
C TYR A 464 -19.87 -12.65 23.59
N SER A 465 -18.73 -11.97 23.55
CA SER A 465 -18.52 -10.65 24.17
C SER A 465 -17.16 -10.06 23.80
N SER A 466 -16.92 -8.81 24.16
CA SER A 466 -15.57 -8.20 24.11
C SER A 466 -14.58 -8.88 25.05
N PHE A 467 -15.03 -9.43 26.19
CA PHE A 467 -14.17 -10.21 27.08
C PHE A 467 -13.74 -11.53 26.40
N HIS A 468 -14.68 -12.19 25.72
CA HIS A 468 -14.37 -13.37 24.92
C HIS A 468 -13.35 -13.05 23.81
N MET A 469 -13.50 -11.92 23.11
CA MET A 469 -12.51 -11.44 22.14
C MET A 469 -11.11 -11.29 22.74
N ALA A 470 -11.02 -10.67 23.92
CA ALA A 470 -9.74 -10.50 24.61
C ALA A 470 -9.11 -11.84 24.99
N GLN A 471 -9.90 -12.81 25.49
CA GLN A 471 -9.43 -14.15 25.79
C GLN A 471 -8.93 -14.88 24.54
N LEU A 472 -9.60 -14.72 23.40
CA LEU A 472 -9.17 -15.30 22.12
C LEU A 472 -7.81 -14.74 21.68
N GLN A 473 -7.60 -13.43 21.81
CA GLN A 473 -6.31 -12.79 21.46
C GLN A 473 -5.11 -13.32 22.27
N VAL A 474 -5.36 -13.79 23.50
CA VAL A 474 -4.32 -14.39 24.37
C VAL A 474 -4.36 -15.92 24.40
N GLY A 475 -5.22 -16.56 23.60
CA GLY A 475 -5.32 -18.02 23.51
C GLY A 475 -5.95 -18.70 24.73
N LEU A 476 -6.73 -17.98 25.55
CA LEU A 476 -7.40 -18.49 26.75
C LEU A 476 -8.85 -18.95 26.52
N SER A 477 -9.35 -18.88 25.28
CA SER A 477 -10.70 -19.35 24.94
C SER A 477 -10.74 -19.94 23.52
N LYS A 478 -11.90 -20.46 23.13
CA LYS A 478 -12.16 -21.02 21.79
C LYS A 478 -13.37 -20.33 21.16
N PRO A 479 -13.31 -19.99 19.86
CA PRO A 479 -14.43 -19.35 19.19
C PRO A 479 -15.57 -20.34 18.92
N HIS A 480 -16.78 -19.83 18.70
CA HIS A 480 -17.91 -20.64 18.27
C HIS A 480 -17.97 -20.70 16.75
N ARG A 481 -17.49 -21.81 16.17
CA ARG A 481 -17.54 -22.05 14.73
C ARG A 481 -18.97 -22.38 14.30
N ILE A 482 -19.54 -21.56 13.41
CA ILE A 482 -20.88 -21.80 12.88
C ILE A 482 -20.80 -22.73 11.66
N GLY A 483 -19.86 -22.47 10.74
CA GLY A 483 -19.68 -23.28 9.54
C GLY A 483 -18.93 -22.55 8.43
N GLN A 484 -18.73 -23.24 7.31
CA GLN A 484 -18.24 -22.69 6.06
C GLN A 484 -19.37 -22.60 5.03
N ALA A 485 -19.33 -21.58 4.17
CA ALA A 485 -20.36 -21.39 3.14
C ALA A 485 -19.80 -20.73 1.88
N ASN A 486 -20.42 -20.98 0.73
CA ASN A 486 -20.13 -20.26 -0.52
C ASN A 486 -20.94 -18.95 -0.64
N ASN A 487 -22.05 -18.85 0.09
CA ASN A 487 -22.89 -17.66 0.17
C ASN A 487 -23.37 -17.44 1.60
N VAL A 488 -23.16 -16.23 2.11
CA VAL A 488 -23.60 -15.85 3.47
C VAL A 488 -24.60 -14.71 3.37
N LYS A 489 -25.77 -14.89 3.99
CA LYS A 489 -26.82 -13.88 4.07
C LYS A 489 -27.12 -13.55 5.52
N ILE A 490 -27.15 -12.26 5.82
CA ILE A 490 -27.42 -11.73 7.16
C ILE A 490 -28.61 -10.79 7.08
N LYS A 491 -29.62 -11.01 7.93
CA LYS A 491 -30.70 -10.05 8.15
C LYS A 491 -30.53 -9.41 9.51
N LEU A 492 -30.42 -8.10 9.53
CA LEU A 492 -30.23 -7.28 10.72
C LEU A 492 -31.48 -6.43 10.94
N SER A 493 -32.19 -6.65 12.05
CA SER A 493 -33.44 -5.95 12.36
C SER A 493 -33.24 -4.71 13.24
N ARG A 494 -32.09 -4.58 13.93
CA ARG A 494 -31.73 -3.41 14.75
C ARG A 494 -30.45 -2.72 14.24
N PRO A 495 -30.28 -1.41 14.44
CA PRO A 495 -29.01 -0.77 14.14
C PRO A 495 -27.84 -1.37 14.94
N CYS A 496 -26.69 -1.57 14.29
CA CYS A 496 -25.50 -2.12 14.94
C CYS A 496 -24.22 -1.67 14.19
N ALA A 497 -23.07 -1.72 14.86
CA ALA A 497 -21.80 -1.49 14.18
C ALA A 497 -21.47 -2.64 13.21
N MET A 498 -20.91 -2.26 12.06
CA MET A 498 -20.38 -3.17 11.04
C MET A 498 -19.02 -2.66 10.57
N GLN A 499 -18.15 -3.57 10.15
CA GLN A 499 -16.89 -3.23 9.50
C GLN A 499 -16.57 -4.23 8.40
N VAL A 500 -15.88 -3.78 7.35
CA VAL A 500 -15.32 -4.64 6.30
C VAL A 500 -13.85 -4.27 6.16
N ASP A 501 -12.96 -5.25 6.24
CA ASP A 501 -11.51 -5.09 6.09
C ASP A 501 -10.90 -3.97 6.96
N GLY A 502 -11.48 -3.73 8.14
CA GLY A 502 -11.06 -2.71 9.09
C GLY A 502 -11.68 -1.31 8.89
N GLU A 503 -12.60 -1.14 7.94
CA GLU A 503 -13.33 0.11 7.69
C GLU A 503 -14.74 0.05 8.34
N PRO A 504 -14.96 0.71 9.50
CA PRO A 504 -16.19 0.57 10.27
C PRO A 504 -17.25 1.64 9.95
N TRP A 505 -18.51 1.32 10.19
CA TRP A 505 -19.62 2.26 10.19
C TRP A 505 -20.77 1.78 11.10
N TYR A 506 -21.72 2.67 11.37
CA TYR A 506 -22.96 2.30 12.06
C TYR A 506 -24.03 1.95 11.03
N GLN A 507 -24.53 0.71 11.04
CA GLN A 507 -25.46 0.18 10.04
C GLN A 507 -26.89 0.17 10.57
N HIS A 508 -27.82 0.75 9.81
CA HIS A 508 -29.27 0.65 10.05
C HIS A 508 -29.83 -0.72 9.62
N PRO A 509 -31.05 -1.11 10.05
CA PRO A 509 -31.65 -2.39 9.69
C PRO A 509 -31.56 -2.68 8.18
N CYS A 510 -31.03 -3.85 7.85
CA CYS A 510 -30.71 -4.22 6.48
C CYS A 510 -30.68 -5.73 6.29
N GLU A 511 -30.76 -6.16 5.04
CA GLU A 511 -30.31 -7.48 4.62
C GLU A 511 -29.03 -7.30 3.82
N PHE A 512 -27.97 -8.05 4.14
CA PHE A 512 -26.79 -8.08 3.29
C PHE A 512 -26.39 -9.49 2.89
N ASN A 513 -25.89 -9.60 1.67
CA ASN A 513 -25.46 -10.86 1.07
C ASN A 513 -23.99 -10.76 0.69
N ILE A 514 -23.23 -11.80 1.01
CA ILE A 514 -21.83 -11.95 0.67
C ILE A 514 -21.70 -13.09 -0.33
N THR A 515 -21.26 -12.76 -1.54
CA THR A 515 -21.17 -13.68 -2.66
C THR A 515 -19.80 -13.61 -3.29
N TYR A 516 -19.33 -14.73 -3.83
CA TYR A 516 -18.08 -14.76 -4.58
C TYR A 516 -18.13 -13.79 -5.78
N SER A 517 -17.08 -13.00 -5.97
CA SER A 517 -16.95 -12.07 -7.10
C SER A 517 -15.93 -12.59 -8.13
N ASN A 518 -14.66 -12.61 -7.75
CA ASN A 518 -13.53 -13.07 -8.59
C ASN A 518 -12.27 -13.20 -7.72
N LYS A 519 -11.09 -13.31 -8.33
CA LYS A 519 -9.80 -13.46 -7.64
C LYS A 519 -8.86 -12.28 -7.91
N ALA A 520 -8.17 -11.83 -6.86
CA ALA A 520 -6.99 -10.96 -6.94
C ALA A 520 -5.71 -11.80 -7.13
N SER A 521 -4.68 -11.21 -7.73
CA SER A 521 -3.35 -11.85 -7.83
C SER A 521 -2.43 -11.26 -6.76
N MET A 522 -1.96 -12.09 -5.85
CA MET A 522 -1.04 -11.71 -4.77
C MET A 522 0.30 -12.43 -4.95
N LEU A 523 1.33 -11.91 -4.29
CA LEU A 523 2.58 -12.63 -4.08
C LEU A 523 2.61 -13.19 -2.66
N LEU A 524 2.89 -14.48 -2.55
CA LEU A 524 3.16 -15.19 -1.31
C LEU A 524 4.67 -15.20 -1.09
N SER A 525 5.12 -14.61 0.02
CA SER A 525 6.52 -14.73 0.42
C SER A 525 6.74 -16.16 0.90
N SER A 526 7.73 -16.85 0.33
CA SER A 526 8.24 -18.09 0.89
C SER A 526 8.87 -17.77 2.25
N ASP A 527 8.27 -18.27 3.33
CA ASP A 527 8.84 -18.17 4.67
C ASP A 527 10.25 -18.80 4.65
N SER A 528 11.22 -18.08 5.20
CA SER A 528 12.55 -18.58 5.55
C SER A 528 12.54 -19.16 6.95
#